data_AF-A0A011PLL6-F1
#
_entry.id   AF-A0A011PLL6-F1
#
_cell.length_a   1.000
_cell.length_b   1.000
_cell.length_c   1.000
_cell.angle_alpha   90.00
_cell.angle_beta   90.00
_cell.angle_gamma   90.00
#
_symmetry.space_group_name_H-M   'P 1'
#
loop_
_entity.id
_entity.type
_entity.pdbx_description
1 polymer ?
#
loop_
_entity_poly.entity_id
_entity_poly.type
_entity_poly.pdbx_seq_one_letter_code
_entity_poly.pdbx_strand_id
1 'polypeptide(L)'
;MFLSDPDVPIDTNHLERALRVIPMGRRNWMFCWTELGARHVGILQSLIVTCRLHGINPYDYLVDVLQRIGQHPEERVHELTPRCWTALFAANPLRSPLHRQAP
;
A
#
# COMPACT_ATOMS: atom_id res chain seq x y z
N MET A 1 -14.75 10.09 17.57
CA MET A 1 -13.94 8.91 17.22
C MET A 1 -12.70 8.82 18.12
N PHE A 2 -11.84 9.86 18.23
CA PHE A 2 -10.70 9.89 19.17
C PHE A 2 -11.04 9.75 20.65
N LEU A 3 -12.20 10.26 21.08
CA LEU A 3 -12.65 10.14 22.48
C LEU A 3 -13.14 8.72 22.84
N SER A 4 -13.27 7.84 21.86
CA SER A 4 -13.85 6.51 22.03
C SER A 4 -12.81 5.39 21.94
N ASP A 5 -11.61 5.68 21.43
CA ASP A 5 -10.57 4.69 21.18
C ASP A 5 -9.19 5.30 21.47
N PRO A 6 -8.55 4.94 22.61
CA PRO A 6 -7.32 5.56 23.08
C PRO A 6 -6.08 5.20 22.24
N ASP A 7 -6.16 4.18 21.40
CA ASP A 7 -5.07 3.76 20.50
C ASP A 7 -4.99 4.64 19.23
N VAL A 8 -5.95 5.54 19.02
CA VAL A 8 -5.97 6.43 17.86
C VAL A 8 -5.29 7.76 18.26
N PRO A 9 -4.12 8.11 17.68
CA PRO A 9 -3.39 9.32 18.03
C PRO A 9 -4.12 10.58 17.55
N ILE A 10 -4.35 11.54 18.46
CA ILE A 10 -5.15 12.76 18.25
C ILE A 10 -4.72 13.58 17.01
N ASP A 11 -3.48 13.43 16.56
CA ASP A 11 -2.93 14.14 15.43
C ASP A 11 -2.67 13.23 14.21
N THR A 12 -3.06 13.73 13.03
CA THR A 12 -2.81 13.08 11.73
C THR A 12 -1.46 13.45 11.13
N ASN A 13 -0.57 14.11 11.89
CA ASN A 13 0.68 14.67 11.36
C ASN A 13 1.58 13.60 10.73
N HIS A 14 1.63 12.41 11.31
CA HIS A 14 2.44 11.31 10.76
C HIS A 14 1.94 10.89 9.37
N LEU A 15 0.61 10.77 9.22
CA LEU A 15 -0.04 10.46 7.94
C LEU A 15 0.17 11.60 6.94
N GLU A 16 -0.02 12.85 7.34
CA GLU A 16 0.15 14.03 6.48
C GLU A 16 1.60 14.21 6.01
N ARG A 17 2.59 13.93 6.86
CA ARG A 17 4.01 13.91 6.45
C ARG A 17 4.29 12.81 5.44
N ALA A 18 3.69 11.63 5.60
CA ALA A 18 3.80 10.54 4.64
C ALA A 18 3.13 10.88 3.29
N LEU A 19 2.00 11.59 3.32
CA LEU A 19 1.27 12.05 2.13
C LEU A 19 1.92 13.24 1.44
N ARG A 20 2.83 13.98 2.11
CA ARG A 20 3.51 15.17 1.55
C ARG A 20 4.35 14.87 0.31
N VAL A 21 4.75 13.61 0.12
CA VAL A 21 5.46 13.12 -1.06
C VAL A 21 4.59 13.17 -2.32
N ILE A 22 3.26 13.06 -2.18
CA ILE A 22 2.30 13.07 -3.30
C ILE A 22 2.27 14.43 -4.03
N PRO A 23 2.05 15.58 -3.36
CA PRO A 23 2.10 16.87 -4.02
C PRO A 23 3.51 17.28 -4.48
N MET A 24 4.58 16.73 -3.89
CA MET A 24 5.95 16.93 -4.39
C MET A 24 6.23 16.12 -5.66
N GLY A 25 5.71 14.88 -5.74
CA GLY A 25 5.77 14.01 -6.91
C GLY A 25 4.93 14.50 -8.10
N ARG A 26 3.91 15.34 -7.86
CA ARG A 26 3.09 15.98 -8.91
C ARG A 26 3.90 16.74 -9.96
N ARG A 27 5.07 17.29 -9.59
CA ARG A 27 5.98 17.97 -10.54
C ARG A 27 6.78 16.99 -11.41
N ASN A 28 6.87 15.73 -10.99
CA ASN A 28 7.58 14.64 -11.66
C ASN A 28 6.62 13.68 -12.40
N TRP A 29 5.34 13.67 -12.04
CA TRP A 29 4.28 12.85 -12.65
C TRP A 29 3.53 13.64 -13.73
N MET A 30 4.28 14.20 -14.69
CA MET A 30 3.70 15.00 -15.79
C MET A 30 2.72 14.21 -16.70
N PHE A 31 2.64 12.88 -16.55
CA PHE A 31 1.73 12.01 -17.29
C PHE A 31 0.41 11.69 -16.56
N CYS A 32 0.24 12.11 -15.30
CA CYS A 32 -1.02 11.99 -14.55
C CYS A 32 -1.90 13.24 -14.78
N TRP A 33 -2.26 13.53 -16.03
CA TRP A 33 -3.05 14.72 -16.39
C TRP A 33 -4.57 14.51 -16.24
N THR A 34 -5.02 13.25 -16.08
CA THR A 34 -6.44 12.92 -15.94
C THR A 34 -6.84 12.75 -14.47
N GLU A 35 -8.07 13.15 -14.14
CA GLU A 35 -8.64 12.98 -12.79
C GLU A 35 -8.60 11.51 -12.33
N LEU A 36 -8.80 10.58 -13.27
CA LEU A 36 -8.72 9.15 -13.03
C LEU A 36 -7.31 8.71 -12.60
N GLY A 37 -6.27 9.24 -13.25
CA GLY A 37 -4.87 8.98 -12.86
C GLY A 37 -4.56 9.47 -11.45
N ALA A 38 -5.02 10.67 -11.10
CA ALA A 38 -4.86 11.22 -9.75
C ALA A 38 -5.54 10.34 -8.69
N ARG A 39 -6.74 9.82 -8.99
CA ARG A 39 -7.47 8.90 -8.10
C ARG A 39 -6.70 7.59 -7.86
N HIS A 40 -6.24 6.94 -8.92
CA HIS A 40 -5.47 5.69 -8.80
C HIS A 40 -4.16 5.87 -8.03
N VAL A 41 -3.47 6.98 -8.27
CA VAL A 41 -2.27 7.34 -7.53
C VAL A 41 -2.58 7.54 -6.05
N GLY A 42 -3.68 8.22 -5.71
CA GLY A 42 -4.11 8.38 -4.31
C GLY A 42 -4.38 7.04 -3.62
N ILE A 43 -5.02 6.10 -4.31
CA ILE A 43 -5.27 4.75 -3.80
C ILE A 43 -3.94 4.01 -3.55
N LEU A 44 -3.04 4.01 -4.53
CA LEU A 44 -1.74 3.33 -4.42
C LEU A 44 -0.90 3.92 -3.28
N GLN A 45 -0.88 5.24 -3.14
CA GLN A 45 -0.17 5.90 -2.05
C GLN A 45 -0.76 5.57 -0.69
N SER A 46 -2.09 5.51 -0.57
CA SER A 46 -2.76 5.08 0.66
C SER A 46 -2.36 3.66 1.06
N LEU A 47 -2.27 2.74 0.10
CA LEU A 47 -1.79 1.37 0.33
C LEU A 47 -0.32 1.35 0.78
N ILE A 48 0.55 2.11 0.13
CA ILE A 48 1.98 2.20 0.48
C ILE A 48 2.16 2.74 1.91
N VAL A 49 1.42 3.79 2.28
CA VAL A 49 1.46 4.36 3.64
C VAL A 49 0.96 3.32 4.65
N THR A 50 -0.13 2.62 4.33
CA THR A 50 -0.65 1.55 5.19
C THR A 50 0.39 0.43 5.38
N CYS A 51 1.10 0.02 4.32
CA CYS A 51 2.19 -0.96 4.44
C CYS A 51 3.29 -0.46 5.39
N ARG A 52 3.72 0.80 5.27
CA ARG A 52 4.73 1.39 6.16
C ARG A 52 4.27 1.43 7.61
N LEU A 53 3.00 1.76 7.86
CA LEU A 53 2.41 1.77 9.21
C LEU A 53 2.45 0.38 9.86
N HIS A 54 2.32 -0.68 9.06
CA HIS A 54 2.40 -2.06 9.53
C HIS A 54 3.83 -2.65 9.48
N GLY A 55 4.86 -1.85 9.13
CA GLY A 55 6.24 -2.33 9.00
C GLY A 55 6.49 -3.28 7.82
N ILE A 56 5.59 -3.31 6.85
CA ILE A 56 5.65 -4.17 5.67
C ILE A 56 6.43 -3.47 4.56
N ASN A 57 7.30 -4.21 3.87
CA ASN A 57 7.93 -3.72 2.64
C ASN A 57 6.86 -3.54 1.54
N PRO A 58 6.56 -2.29 1.09
CA PRO A 58 5.51 -2.06 0.11
C PRO A 58 5.77 -2.74 -1.24
N TYR A 59 7.04 -2.92 -1.62
CA TYR A 59 7.41 -3.61 -2.86
C TYR A 59 6.97 -5.07 -2.81
N ASP A 60 7.33 -5.77 -1.73
CA ASP A 60 7.00 -7.18 -1.52
C ASP A 60 5.50 -7.42 -1.48
N TYR A 61 4.77 -6.55 -0.77
CA TYR A 61 3.32 -6.58 -0.70
C TYR A 61 2.67 -6.39 -2.08
N LEU A 62 3.06 -5.34 -2.82
CA LEU A 62 2.46 -5.04 -4.12
C LEU A 62 2.75 -6.16 -5.14
N VAL A 63 3.97 -6.70 -5.14
CA VAL A 63 4.35 -7.81 -6.03
C VAL A 63 3.51 -9.05 -5.74
N ASP A 64 3.35 -9.43 -4.47
CA ASP A 64 2.54 -10.60 -4.10
C ASP A 64 1.06 -10.39 -4.42
N VAL A 65 0.48 -9.27 -3.98
CA VAL A 65 -0.95 -8.99 -4.13
C VAL A 65 -1.34 -8.86 -5.60
N LEU A 66 -0.55 -8.17 -6.43
CA LEU A 66 -0.85 -8.03 -7.86
C LEU A 66 -0.77 -9.36 -8.62
N GLN A 67 0.05 -10.31 -8.17
CA GLN A 67 0.09 -11.66 -8.75
C GLN A 67 -1.05 -12.53 -8.22
N ARG A 68 -1.42 -12.36 -6.96
CA ARG A 68 -2.43 -13.17 -6.26
C ARG A 68 -3.86 -12.76 -6.57
N ILE A 69 -4.10 -11.50 -6.93
CA ILE A 69 -5.45 -10.96 -7.16
C ILE A 69 -6.21 -11.71 -8.27
N GLY A 70 -5.52 -12.23 -9.28
CA GLY A 70 -6.14 -13.02 -10.36
C GLY A 70 -6.49 -14.45 -9.98
N GLN A 71 -6.00 -14.96 -8.84
CA GLN A 71 -6.21 -16.32 -8.37
C GLN A 71 -7.03 -16.38 -7.07
N HIS A 72 -7.23 -15.25 -6.42
CA HIS A 72 -7.89 -15.16 -5.12
C HIS A 72 -9.39 -14.91 -5.30
N PRO A 73 -10.28 -15.58 -4.54
CA PRO A 73 -11.71 -15.38 -4.65
C PRO A 73 -12.11 -13.96 -4.25
N GLU A 74 -13.06 -13.37 -5.00
CA GLU A 74 -13.51 -11.98 -4.82
C GLU A 74 -14.06 -11.72 -3.41
N GLU A 75 -14.76 -12.71 -2.84
CA GLU A 75 -15.32 -12.65 -1.48
C GLU A 75 -14.25 -12.46 -0.38
N ARG A 76 -13.00 -12.85 -0.66
CA ARG A 76 -11.89 -12.82 0.31
C ARG A 76 -10.84 -11.75 0.01
N VAL A 77 -11.11 -10.81 -0.90
CA VAL A 77 -10.18 -9.71 -1.24
C VAL A 77 -9.72 -8.90 -0.02
N HIS A 78 -10.53 -8.83 1.04
CA HIS A 78 -10.17 -8.18 2.30
C HIS A 78 -8.91 -8.80 2.96
N GLU A 79 -8.63 -10.08 2.72
CA GLU A 79 -7.42 -10.78 3.19
C GLU A 79 -6.14 -10.27 2.53
N LEU A 80 -6.26 -9.71 1.33
CA LEU A 80 -5.14 -9.12 0.59
C LEU A 80 -4.80 -7.71 1.08
N THR A 81 -5.58 -7.12 1.99
CA THR A 81 -5.24 -5.82 2.57
C THR A 81 -3.95 -5.90 3.40
N PRO A 82 -3.16 -4.81 3.54
CA PRO A 82 -1.87 -4.87 4.23
C PRO A 82 -1.96 -5.40 5.68
N ARG A 83 -3.10 -5.13 6.34
CA ARG A 83 -3.42 -5.61 7.70
C ARG A 83 -3.44 -7.13 7.78
N CYS A 84 -4.19 -7.79 6.90
CA CYS A 84 -4.38 -9.24 6.91
C CYS A 84 -3.25 -9.98 6.19
N TRP A 85 -2.66 -9.34 5.16
CA TRP A 85 -1.60 -9.93 4.35
C TRP A 85 -0.39 -10.36 5.19
N THR A 86 -0.05 -9.58 6.22
CA THR A 86 1.05 -9.89 7.13
C THR A 86 0.86 -11.24 7.84
N ALA A 87 -0.36 -11.55 8.27
CA ALA A 87 -0.65 -12.80 8.97
C ALA A 87 -0.79 -14.00 8.02
N LEU A 88 -1.29 -13.76 6.80
CA LEU A 88 -1.72 -14.83 5.89
C LEU A 88 -0.67 -15.20 4.82
N PHE A 89 0.07 -14.21 4.31
CA PHE A 89 0.89 -14.38 3.10
C PHE A 89 2.35 -13.96 3.28
N ALA A 90 2.70 -13.19 4.32
CA ALA A 90 4.07 -12.71 4.51
C ALA A 90 5.11 -13.82 4.71
N ALA A 91 4.69 -15.01 5.17
CA ALA A 91 5.58 -16.16 5.33
C ALA A 91 6.00 -16.81 3.99
N ASN A 92 5.15 -16.71 2.95
CA ASN A 92 5.45 -17.23 1.62
C ASN A 92 4.90 -16.33 0.51
N PRO A 93 5.48 -15.13 0.32
CA PRO A 93 5.04 -14.20 -0.70
C PRO A 93 5.50 -14.66 -2.08
N LEU A 94 4.62 -14.49 -3.07
CA LEU A 94 4.95 -14.56 -4.48
C LEU A 94 5.93 -13.42 -4.80
N ARG A 95 7.14 -13.79 -5.20
CA ARG A 95 8.21 -12.85 -5.52
C ARG A 95 8.24 -12.54 -7.01
N SER A 96 8.81 -11.40 -7.37
CA SER A 96 9.01 -11.06 -8.77
C SER A 96 10.06 -12.00 -9.37
N PRO A 97 9.94 -12.39 -10.65
CA PRO A 97 10.97 -13.17 -11.34
C PRO A 97 12.34 -12.47 -11.34
N LEU A 98 12.32 -11.13 -11.28
CA LEU A 98 13.49 -10.26 -11.19
C LEU A 98 14.20 -10.31 -9.83
N HIS A 99 13.57 -10.88 -8.80
CA HIS A 99 14.20 -11.06 -7.48
C HIS A 99 15.33 -12.09 -7.52
N ARG A 100 15.32 -13.02 -8.49
CA ARG A 100 16.39 -13.98 -8.73
C ARG A 100 17.40 -13.37 -9.72
N GLN A 101 18.20 -12.40 -9.28
CA GLN A 101 19.51 -12.06 -9.87
C GLN A 101 20.13 -10.85 -9.14
N ALA A 102 20.88 -11.14 -8.08
CA ALA A 102 22.15 -10.46 -7.85
C ALA A 102 23.16 -11.56 -7.47
N PRO A 103 24.32 -11.65 -8.14
CA PRO A 103 25.40 -12.56 -7.76
C PRO A 103 25.93 -12.25 -6.36
#